data_AF-A0A3A5K4V3-F1
#
_entry.id   AF-A0A3A5K4V3-F1
#
_cell.length_a   1.000
_cell.length_b   1.000
_cell.length_c   1.000
_cell.angle_alpha   90.00
_cell.angle_beta   90.00
_cell.angle_gamma   90.00
#
_symmetry.space_group_name_H-M   'P 1'
#
loop_
_entity.id
_entity.type
_entity.pdbx_description
1 polymer ?
#
loop_
_entity_poly.entity_id
_entity_poly.type
_entity_poly.pdbx_seq_one_letter_code
_entity_poly.pdbx_strand_id
1 'polypeptide(L)'
;MKSAFRYLMFAAVLLSLAGMDAVQAADAPMPLFVATPQQLSITRSASETTGMSQVSGQSASVLHVDPTKPGLHTVLLRLEPHKRIMPLSHPDSRFATILSGTFYVAFGDTYDETKLKALPPGGIYTEPAKANDRLPNGASKKT
;
A
#
# COMPACT_ATOMS: atom_id res chain seq x y z
N MET A 1 -18.15 -54.41 -47.56
CA MET A 1 -19.22 -54.65 -46.57
C MET A 1 -19.56 -53.32 -45.91
N LYS A 2 -20.81 -52.86 -46.03
CA LYS A 2 -21.34 -51.62 -45.43
C LYS A 2 -21.95 -51.96 -44.08
N SER A 3 -21.65 -51.19 -43.04
CA SER A 3 -22.46 -50.98 -41.82
C SER A 3 -21.72 -49.96 -40.93
N ALA A 4 -22.31 -49.05 -40.17
CA ALA A 4 -23.55 -48.27 -40.20
C ALA A 4 -23.36 -47.22 -39.08
N PHE A 5 -23.88 -46.01 -39.30
CA PHE A 5 -24.02 -44.86 -38.39
C PHE A 5 -24.14 -45.19 -36.89
N ARG A 6 -23.44 -44.42 -36.01
CA ARG A 6 -24.01 -43.81 -34.78
C ARG A 6 -23.21 -42.57 -34.37
N TYR A 7 -23.81 -41.39 -34.56
CA TYR A 7 -23.37 -40.14 -33.96
C TYR A 7 -23.43 -40.26 -32.43
N LEU A 8 -22.37 -39.81 -31.75
CA LEU A 8 -22.49 -39.37 -30.37
C LEU A 8 -21.49 -38.22 -30.14
N MET A 9 -21.91 -37.04 -30.58
CA MET A 9 -21.32 -35.78 -30.14
C MET A 9 -21.78 -35.55 -28.69
N PHE A 10 -20.92 -35.81 -27.70
CA PHE A 10 -21.09 -35.21 -26.38
C PHE A 10 -20.54 -33.78 -26.44
N ALA A 11 -21.39 -32.83 -26.79
CA ALA A 11 -21.13 -31.43 -26.50
C ALA A 11 -21.38 -31.22 -24.99
N ALA A 12 -20.33 -31.42 -24.18
CA ALA A 12 -20.35 -30.98 -22.78
C ALA A 12 -20.07 -29.47 -22.76
N VAL A 13 -21.12 -28.67 -22.87
CA VAL A 13 -21.06 -27.26 -22.50
C VAL A 13 -21.01 -27.21 -20.97
N LEU A 14 -19.80 -27.15 -20.43
CA LEU A 14 -19.57 -26.74 -19.04
C LEU A 14 -19.70 -25.21 -19.01
N LEU A 15 -20.93 -24.73 -18.88
CA LEU A 15 -21.20 -23.35 -18.50
C LEU A 15 -20.90 -23.23 -17.00
N SER A 16 -19.63 -23.01 -16.64
CA SER A 16 -19.29 -22.65 -15.25
C SER A 16 -19.69 -21.20 -15.02
N LEU A 17 -20.88 -20.98 -14.47
CA LEU A 17 -21.21 -19.78 -13.70
C LEU A 17 -20.35 -19.79 -12.43
N ALA A 18 -19.09 -19.42 -12.57
CA ALA A 18 -18.31 -18.91 -11.45
C ALA A 18 -18.32 -17.39 -11.60
N GLY A 19 -19.44 -16.79 -11.20
CA GLY A 19 -19.41 -15.42 -10.69
C GLY A 19 -18.54 -15.44 -9.44
N MET A 20 -17.23 -15.33 -9.64
CA MET A 20 -16.34 -14.98 -8.56
C MET A 20 -16.50 -13.49 -8.36
N ASP A 21 -17.54 -13.11 -7.61
CA ASP A 21 -17.42 -11.97 -6.74
C ASP A 21 -16.16 -12.24 -5.92
N ALA A 22 -15.07 -11.57 -6.27
CA ALA A 22 -13.93 -11.44 -5.39
C ALA A 22 -14.45 -10.66 -4.18
N VAL A 23 -15.08 -11.37 -3.24
CA VAL A 23 -15.21 -10.91 -1.87
C VAL A 23 -13.79 -10.58 -1.46
N GLN A 24 -13.53 -9.27 -1.36
CA GLN A 24 -12.33 -8.71 -0.80
C GLN A 24 -12.07 -9.49 0.50
N ALA A 25 -11.04 -10.34 0.52
CA ALA A 25 -10.69 -11.11 1.70
C ALA A 25 -10.08 -10.16 2.73
N ALA A 26 -10.92 -9.33 3.35
CA ALA A 26 -10.56 -8.47 4.47
C ALA A 26 -10.30 -9.30 5.75
N ASP A 27 -10.72 -10.57 5.74
CA ASP A 27 -10.68 -11.50 6.89
C ASP A 27 -9.75 -12.71 6.71
N ALA A 28 -8.86 -12.69 5.71
CA ALA A 28 -7.81 -13.71 5.67
C ALA A 28 -6.93 -13.56 6.94
N PRO A 29 -6.74 -14.62 7.74
CA PRO A 29 -5.95 -14.52 8.96
C PRO A 29 -4.53 -14.06 8.61
N MET A 30 -4.16 -12.89 9.12
CA MET A 30 -2.83 -12.35 8.93
C MET A 30 -1.80 -13.28 9.61
N PRO A 31 -0.73 -13.69 8.91
CA PRO A 31 0.34 -14.46 9.53
C PRO A 31 0.92 -13.72 10.74
N LEU A 32 1.14 -14.44 11.85
CA LEU A 32 1.82 -13.88 13.01
C LEU A 32 3.25 -13.51 12.63
N PHE A 33 3.59 -12.23 12.71
CA PHE A 33 4.95 -11.73 12.59
C PHE A 33 5.35 -11.00 13.87
N VAL A 34 6.42 -11.46 14.51
CA VAL A 34 6.96 -10.87 15.74
C VAL A 34 8.46 -10.70 15.56
N ALA A 35 8.95 -9.47 15.68
CA ALA A 35 10.37 -9.14 15.58
C ALA A 35 10.71 -7.95 16.49
N THR A 36 11.87 -8.02 17.16
CA THR A 36 12.49 -6.84 17.79
C THR A 36 13.16 -5.96 16.75
N PRO A 37 13.45 -4.68 17.05
CA PRO A 37 14.22 -3.82 16.15
C PRO A 37 15.56 -4.44 15.72
N GLN A 38 16.21 -5.23 16.57
CA GLN A 38 17.48 -5.89 16.25
C GLN A 38 17.29 -7.11 15.33
N GLN A 39 16.12 -7.75 15.35
CA GLN A 39 15.75 -8.84 14.46
C GLN A 39 15.29 -8.34 13.08
N LEU A 40 14.85 -7.08 12.99
CA LEU A 40 14.54 -6.43 11.72
C LEU A 40 15.84 -6.20 10.95
N SER A 41 16.12 -7.11 10.04
CA SER A 41 17.20 -6.93 9.08
C SER A 41 16.75 -5.91 8.03
N ILE A 42 17.05 -4.62 8.23
CA ILE A 42 16.90 -3.57 7.21
C ILE A 42 17.81 -3.94 6.05
N THR A 43 17.27 -4.69 5.09
CA THR A 43 18.08 -5.40 4.08
C THR A 43 17.77 -4.96 2.67
N ARG A 44 16.65 -4.28 2.45
CA ARG A 44 16.23 -3.82 1.12
C ARG A 44 15.71 -2.40 1.17
N SER A 45 16.26 -1.57 0.30
CA SER A 45 15.70 -0.26 -0.01
C SER A 45 14.31 -0.47 -0.62
N ALA A 46 13.33 0.26 -0.12
CA ALA A 46 12.01 0.40 -0.72
C ALA A 46 11.86 1.75 -1.43
N SER A 47 12.92 2.56 -1.49
CA SER A 47 12.83 3.94 -1.97
C SER A 47 12.28 4.01 -3.39
N GLU A 48 12.60 3.05 -4.26
CA GLU A 48 12.20 3.04 -5.67
C GLU A 48 10.94 2.22 -5.96
N THR A 49 10.23 1.74 -4.93
CA THR A 49 9.02 0.93 -5.13
C THR A 49 7.81 1.77 -5.55
N THR A 50 6.97 1.21 -6.42
CA THR A 50 5.71 1.82 -6.86
C THR A 50 4.84 2.19 -5.66
N GLY A 51 4.36 3.44 -5.61
CA GLY A 51 3.58 3.95 -4.48
C GLY A 51 4.42 4.49 -3.32
N MET A 52 5.74 4.60 -3.47
CA MET A 52 6.62 5.37 -2.58
C MET A 52 6.91 6.75 -3.19
N SER A 53 6.89 7.81 -2.36
CA SER A 53 7.29 9.15 -2.81
C SER A 53 8.77 9.18 -3.24
N GLN A 54 9.10 9.96 -4.26
CA GLN A 54 10.48 10.11 -4.75
C GLN A 54 11.00 11.52 -4.42
N VAL A 55 11.37 11.75 -3.16
CA VAL A 55 11.87 13.05 -2.68
C VAL A 55 13.36 12.96 -2.36
N SER A 56 14.14 13.97 -2.73
CA SER A 56 15.57 14.02 -2.36
C SER A 56 15.73 14.05 -0.84
N GLY A 57 16.69 13.27 -0.31
CA GLY A 57 16.84 13.12 1.14
C GLY A 57 15.76 12.25 1.80
N GLN A 58 15.01 11.49 1.01
CA GLN A 58 14.16 10.41 1.49
C GLN A 58 14.89 9.07 1.35
N SER A 59 14.70 8.18 2.33
CA SER A 59 15.04 6.77 2.20
C SER A 59 13.91 5.92 2.78
N ALA A 60 13.59 4.81 2.12
CA ALA A 60 12.67 3.83 2.65
C ALA A 60 13.34 2.46 2.77
N SER A 61 13.01 1.74 3.83
CA SER A 61 13.61 0.43 4.16
C SER A 61 12.54 -0.57 4.53
N VAL A 62 12.52 -1.74 3.88
CA VAL A 62 11.57 -2.80 4.21
C VAL A 62 11.86 -3.35 5.60
N LEU A 63 10.84 -3.37 6.47
CA LEU A 63 10.87 -4.03 7.78
C LEU A 63 10.17 -5.39 7.74
N HIS A 64 9.04 -5.48 7.01
CA HIS A 64 8.29 -6.72 6.81
C HIS A 64 7.60 -6.69 5.45
N VAL A 65 7.80 -7.73 4.64
CA VAL A 65 7.22 -7.88 3.27
C VAL A 65 7.53 -6.71 2.33
N ASP A 66 7.90 -7.04 1.09
CA ASP A 66 8.14 -6.02 0.07
C ASP A 66 6.80 -5.35 -0.32
N PRO A 67 6.68 -4.01 -0.37
CA PRO A 67 5.43 -3.33 -0.72
C PRO A 67 4.94 -3.66 -2.14
N THR A 68 5.78 -4.23 -3.01
CA THR A 68 5.38 -4.74 -4.34
C THR A 68 4.68 -6.10 -4.30
N LYS A 69 4.68 -6.78 -3.14
CA LYS A 69 4.05 -8.09 -2.94
C LYS A 69 2.69 -7.94 -2.25
N PRO A 70 1.75 -8.88 -2.48
CA PRO A 70 0.49 -8.89 -1.77
C PRO A 70 0.69 -9.15 -0.27
N GLY A 71 -0.14 -8.52 0.56
CA GLY A 71 -0.17 -8.72 2.01
C GLY A 71 0.21 -7.46 2.81
N LEU A 72 0.15 -7.57 4.14
CA LEU A 72 0.62 -6.52 5.03
C LEU A 72 2.12 -6.33 4.82
N HIS A 73 2.52 -5.10 4.53
CA HIS A 73 3.92 -4.70 4.46
C HIS A 73 4.19 -3.58 5.46
N THR A 74 5.43 -3.51 5.93
CA THR A 74 5.92 -2.49 6.85
C THR A 74 7.20 -1.91 6.31
N VAL A 75 7.25 -0.59 6.18
CA VAL A 75 8.39 0.16 5.67
C VAL A 75 8.79 1.21 6.70
N LEU A 76 10.09 1.36 6.93
CA LEU A 76 10.67 2.47 7.66
C LEU A 76 10.95 3.59 6.66
N LEU A 77 10.16 4.66 6.73
CA LEU A 77 10.37 5.88 5.96
C LEU A 77 11.19 6.87 6.78
N ARG A 78 12.31 7.33 6.21
CA ARG A 78 13.09 8.46 6.73
C ARG A 78 13.06 9.58 5.71
N LEU A 79 12.82 10.78 6.20
CA LEU A 79 12.80 12.00 5.40
C LEU A 79 13.63 13.07 6.11
N GLU A 80 14.63 13.60 5.42
CA GLU A 80 15.47 14.69 5.91
C GLU A 80 14.62 15.91 6.33
N PRO A 81 15.14 16.76 7.23
CA PRO A 81 14.46 18.01 7.59
C PRO A 81 14.16 18.88 6.36
N HIS A 82 13.05 19.62 6.43
CA HIS A 82 12.62 20.57 5.39
C HIS A 82 12.31 19.97 4.01
N LYS A 83 12.11 18.66 3.94
CA LYS A 83 11.67 17.99 2.71
C LYS A 83 10.16 17.87 2.67
N ARG A 84 9.62 18.03 1.46
CA ARG A 84 8.19 17.97 1.20
C ARG A 84 7.89 16.84 0.24
N ILE A 85 6.88 16.04 0.59
CA ILE A 85 6.23 15.11 -0.32
C ILE A 85 5.08 15.89 -0.99
N MET A 86 4.91 15.76 -2.30
CA MET A 86 3.74 16.34 -2.96
C MET A 86 2.58 15.35 -2.87
N PRO A 87 1.32 15.83 -2.89
CA PRO A 87 0.19 14.92 -2.90
C PRO A 87 0.28 13.82 -3.97
N LEU A 88 -0.07 12.61 -3.58
CA LEU A 88 -0.04 11.41 -4.41
C LEU A 88 -1.00 10.35 -3.83
N SER A 89 -1.40 9.39 -4.67
CA SER A 89 -2.35 8.33 -4.32
C SER A 89 -1.64 7.00 -4.12
N HIS A 90 -2.24 6.14 -3.30
CA HIS A 90 -1.76 4.78 -3.04
C HIS A 90 -2.76 3.74 -3.55
N PRO A 91 -2.31 2.60 -4.11
CA PRO A 91 -3.22 1.53 -4.50
C PRO A 91 -3.83 0.82 -3.26
N ASP A 92 -3.16 0.91 -2.12
CA ASP A 92 -3.44 0.26 -0.86
C ASP A 92 -3.73 1.27 0.28
N SER A 93 -4.39 0.80 1.34
CA SER A 93 -4.61 1.59 2.56
C SER A 93 -3.39 1.48 3.47
N ARG A 94 -3.03 2.59 4.12
CA ARG A 94 -1.83 2.70 4.95
C ARG A 94 -2.14 3.23 6.33
N PHE A 95 -1.28 2.85 7.27
CA PHE A 95 -1.20 3.40 8.61
C PHE A 95 0.25 3.76 8.88
N ALA A 96 0.47 4.93 9.46
CA ALA A 96 1.80 5.42 9.79
C ALA A 96 1.84 5.93 11.24
N THR A 97 2.99 5.72 11.87
CA THR A 97 3.33 6.29 13.17
C THR A 97 4.60 7.11 13.04
N ILE A 98 4.61 8.30 13.64
CA ILE A 98 5.78 9.16 13.67
C ILE A 98 6.73 8.66 14.75
N LEU A 99 7.88 8.14 14.34
CA LEU A 99 8.89 7.61 15.27
C LEU A 99 9.80 8.71 15.83
N SER A 100 10.09 9.75 15.03
CA SER A 100 10.99 10.84 15.43
C SER A 100 10.76 12.10 14.58
N GLY A 101 11.06 13.26 15.16
CA GLY A 101 10.83 14.59 14.57
C GLY A 101 9.35 14.97 14.52
N THR A 102 9.05 16.06 13.83
CA THR A 102 7.67 16.47 13.55
C THR A 102 7.34 16.21 12.09
N PHE A 103 6.26 15.47 11.82
CA PHE A 103 5.75 15.27 10.47
C PHE A 103 4.45 16.06 10.30
N TYR A 104 4.29 16.76 9.18
CA TYR A 104 3.07 17.51 8.92
C TYR A 104 2.26 16.76 7.86
N VAL A 105 0.95 16.63 8.03
CA VAL A 105 0.13 15.85 7.12
C VAL A 105 -1.16 16.58 6.79
N ALA A 106 -1.55 16.51 5.52
CA ALA A 106 -2.89 16.76 5.05
C ALA A 106 -3.20 15.68 3.96
N PHE A 107 -4.47 15.50 3.55
CA PHE A 107 -4.86 14.50 2.53
C PHE A 107 -5.56 14.91 1.21
N GLY A 108 -4.94 14.81 0.01
CA GLY A 108 -5.56 14.89 -1.37
C GLY A 108 -4.99 15.90 -2.40
N ASP A 109 -5.76 16.44 -3.37
CA ASP A 109 -5.22 16.85 -4.69
C ASP A 109 -4.12 17.93 -4.80
N THR A 110 -4.11 18.97 -3.95
CA THR A 110 -3.11 20.06 -4.05
C THR A 110 -2.39 20.30 -2.73
N TYR A 111 -1.18 20.84 -2.82
CA TYR A 111 -0.45 21.26 -1.63
C TYR A 111 -1.02 22.56 -1.06
N ASP A 112 -1.43 22.52 0.20
CA ASP A 112 -1.94 23.66 0.95
C ASP A 112 -1.34 23.65 2.35
N GLU A 113 -0.38 24.56 2.59
CA GLU A 113 0.32 24.65 3.88
C GLU A 113 -0.63 24.96 5.05
N THR A 114 -1.77 25.62 4.78
CA THR A 114 -2.73 26.01 5.82
C THR A 114 -3.51 24.83 6.40
N LYS A 115 -3.53 23.69 5.68
CA LYS A 115 -4.24 22.47 6.09
C LYS A 115 -3.35 21.45 6.79
N LEU A 116 -2.05 21.73 6.88
CA LEU A 116 -1.10 20.82 7.49
C LEU A 116 -1.37 20.66 8.98
N LYS A 117 -1.52 19.40 9.42
CA LYS A 117 -1.56 19.02 10.82
C LYS A 117 -0.20 18.52 11.27
N ALA A 118 0.37 19.16 12.29
CA ALA A 118 1.60 18.71 12.92
C ALA A 118 1.37 17.43 13.74
N LEU A 119 2.20 16.42 13.51
CA LEU A 119 2.24 15.17 14.24
C LEU A 119 3.62 15.03 14.91
N PRO A 120 3.69 15.10 16.26
CA PRO A 120 4.92 14.83 17.01
C PRO A 120 5.22 13.32 17.07
N PRO A 121 6.34 12.88 17.67
CA PRO A 121 6.59 11.46 17.93
C PRO A 121 5.43 10.81 18.68
N GLY A 122 5.03 9.61 18.24
CA GLY A 122 3.82 8.91 18.70
C GLY A 122 2.54 9.34 17.99
N GLY A 123 2.58 10.39 17.16
CA GLY A 123 1.47 10.76 16.29
C GLY A 123 1.19 9.68 15.24
N ILE A 124 -0.09 9.54 14.88
CA ILE A 124 -0.58 8.53 13.95
C ILE A 124 -1.43 9.15 12.85
N TYR A 125 -1.41 8.54 11.66
CA TYR A 125 -2.38 8.85 10.60
C TYR A 125 -2.64 7.62 9.72
N THR A 126 -3.75 7.65 8.99
CA THR A 126 -4.14 6.63 8.02
C THR A 126 -4.34 7.26 6.66
N GLU A 127 -4.00 6.51 5.61
CA GLU A 127 -4.23 6.90 4.22
C GLU A 127 -5.14 5.84 3.57
N PRO A 128 -6.35 6.20 3.10
CA PRO A 128 -7.20 5.23 2.42
C PRO A 128 -6.61 4.83 1.07
N ALA A 129 -6.83 3.58 0.66
CA ALA A 129 -6.56 3.15 -0.70
C ALA A 129 -7.26 4.07 -1.71
N LYS A 130 -6.52 4.44 -2.75
CA LYS A 130 -6.95 5.29 -3.87
C LYS A 130 -7.46 6.66 -3.43
N ALA A 131 -7.03 7.14 -2.27
CA ALA A 131 -7.32 8.50 -1.81
C ALA A 131 -6.51 9.54 -2.63
N ASN A 132 -6.86 9.67 -3.91
CA ASN A 132 -6.97 10.90 -4.69
C ASN A 132 -8.27 10.89 -5.55
N ASP A 133 -9.12 9.85 -5.47
CA ASP A 133 -10.41 9.79 -6.19
C ASP A 133 -11.62 10.13 -5.31
N ARG A 134 -11.43 10.52 -4.03
CA ARG A 134 -12.57 11.03 -3.23
C ARG A 134 -12.27 11.89 -1.99
N LEU A 135 -11.03 12.29 -1.65
CA LEU A 135 -10.74 13.11 -0.46
C LEU A 135 -9.56 14.12 -0.69
N PRO A 136 -9.61 15.40 -0.24
CA PRO A 136 -8.76 16.56 -0.71
C PRO A 136 -7.61 17.14 0.18
N ASN A 137 -6.39 17.36 -0.41
CA ASN A 137 -5.03 17.98 -0.03
C ASN A 137 -3.78 17.27 0.65
N GLY A 138 -2.65 16.84 0.02
CA GLY A 138 -1.54 15.94 0.52
C GLY A 138 -0.52 16.34 1.65
N ALA A 139 0.52 15.51 1.89
CA ALA A 139 1.38 15.46 3.12
C ALA A 139 2.80 16.08 3.02
N SER A 140 3.42 16.60 4.11
CA SER A 140 4.75 17.28 4.09
C SER A 140 5.54 17.25 5.42
N LYS A 141 6.88 17.09 5.46
CA LYS A 141 7.66 17.15 6.73
C LYS A 141 8.29 18.53 6.97
N LYS A 142 8.09 19.13 8.15
CA LYS A 142 8.77 20.38 8.55
C LYS A 142 9.50 20.15 9.88
N THR A 143 10.81 20.41 9.87
CA THR A 143 11.76 20.33 11.00
C THR A 143 11.65 19.06 11.86
#